data_AF-A0A6P2BP02-F1
#
_entry.id   AF-A0A6P2BP02-F1
#
_cell.length_a   1.000
_cell.length_b   1.000
_cell.length_c   1.000
_cell.angle_alpha   90.00
_cell.angle_beta   90.00
_cell.angle_gamma   90.00
#
_symmetry.space_group_name_H-M   'P 1'
#
loop_
_entity.id
_entity.type
_entity.pdbx_description
1 polymer ?
#
loop_
_entity_poly.entity_id
_entity_poly.type
_entity_poly.pdbx_seq_one_letter_code
_entity_poly.pdbx_strand_id
1 'polypeptide(L)'
;MRIGYKLATEGFGPKELIRQAVLAERAGFDFVEMSDHYHPGVEAQGHSAYTWNLLSAIAMKTERIGLVTGVTCPTVRYHPADGDAGPFARLLSG
;
A
#
# COMPACT_ATOMS: atom_id res chain seq x y z
N MET A 1 5.77 -14.39 -13.94
CA MET A 1 6.51 -13.25 -13.34
C MET A 1 5.52 -12.11 -13.17
N ARG A 2 5.40 -11.54 -11.97
CA ARG A 2 4.50 -10.40 -11.68
C ARG A 2 5.33 -9.14 -11.44
N ILE A 3 4.89 -7.99 -11.95
CA ILE A 3 5.54 -6.70 -11.82
C ILE A 3 4.66 -5.76 -11.00
N GLY A 4 5.22 -5.23 -9.91
CA GLY A 4 4.53 -4.31 -9.02
C GLY A 4 5.05 -2.87 -9.10
N TYR A 5 4.24 -1.93 -8.64
CA TYR A 5 4.58 -0.52 -8.52
C TYR A 5 4.61 -0.09 -7.05
N LYS A 6 5.76 0.39 -6.55
CA LYS A 6 5.88 0.87 -5.17
C LYS A 6 5.39 2.30 -5.05
N LEU A 7 4.43 2.51 -4.15
CA LEU A 7 3.89 3.80 -3.77
C LEU A 7 4.73 4.36 -2.62
N ALA A 8 5.48 5.43 -2.88
CA ALA A 8 6.31 6.11 -1.87
C ALA A 8 5.43 7.00 -0.97
N THR A 9 4.87 6.39 0.08
CA THR A 9 3.97 7.06 1.05
C THR A 9 4.63 8.24 1.77
N GLU A 10 5.96 8.26 1.79
CA GLU A 10 6.75 9.30 2.43
C GLU A 10 6.98 10.53 1.54
N GLY A 11 6.89 10.35 0.21
CA GLY A 11 7.13 11.41 -0.77
C GLY A 11 5.85 12.09 -1.29
N PHE A 12 4.69 11.46 -1.11
CA PHE A 12 3.44 11.91 -1.72
C PHE A 12 2.26 11.88 -0.75
N GLY A 13 1.35 12.84 -0.89
CA GLY A 13 0.11 12.87 -0.12
C GLY A 13 -0.93 11.85 -0.63
N PRO A 14 -1.98 11.58 0.17
CA PRO A 14 -3.00 10.55 -0.13
C PRO A 14 -3.63 10.62 -1.52
N LYS A 15 -4.01 11.81 -1.98
CA LYS A 15 -4.67 12.00 -3.29
C LYS A 15 -3.76 11.61 -4.44
N GLU A 16 -2.47 11.92 -4.32
CA GLU A 16 -1.48 11.63 -5.36
C GLU A 16 -1.17 10.13 -5.40
N LEU A 17 -1.07 9.48 -4.25
CA LEU A 17 -0.88 8.03 -4.16
C LEU A 17 -2.06 7.26 -4.77
N ILE A 18 -3.30 7.69 -4.51
CA ILE A 18 -4.48 7.09 -5.15
C ILE A 18 -4.43 7.28 -6.67
N ARG A 19 -4.05 8.47 -7.14
CA ARG A 19 -3.89 8.74 -8.58
C ARG A 19 -2.85 7.83 -9.21
N GLN A 20 -1.70 7.64 -8.56
CA GLN A 20 -0.65 6.74 -9.02
C GLN A 20 -1.12 5.29 -9.09
N ALA A 21 -1.88 4.81 -8.09
CA ALA A 21 -2.41 3.45 -8.10
C ALA A 21 -3.38 3.18 -9.26
N VAL A 22 -4.27 4.14 -9.55
CA VAL A 22 -5.17 4.07 -10.72
C VAL A 22 -4.37 4.05 -12.03
N LEU A 23 -3.29 4.83 -12.13
CA LEU A 23 -2.42 4.81 -13.30
C LEU A 23 -1.63 3.51 -13.43
N ALA A 24 -1.17 2.94 -12.30
CA ALA A 24 -0.47 1.66 -12.29
C ALA A 24 -1.38 0.54 -12.82
N GLU A 25 -2.65 0.52 -12.41
CA GLU A 25 -3.62 -0.44 -12.95
C GLU A 25 -3.82 -0.26 -14.46
N ARG A 26 -3.97 0.98 -14.93
CA ARG A 26 -4.14 1.28 -16.36
C ARG A 26 -2.91 0.93 -17.19
N ALA A 27 -1.72 1.03 -16.60
CA ALA A 27 -0.46 0.66 -17.22
C ALA A 27 -0.21 -0.85 -17.22
N GLY A 28 -1.06 -1.64 -16.56
CA GLY A 28 -0.96 -3.10 -16.55
C GLY A 28 -0.04 -3.68 -15.47
N PHE A 29 0.25 -2.94 -14.40
CA PHE A 29 0.95 -3.50 -13.24
C PHE A 29 0.07 -4.52 -12.51
N ASP A 30 0.69 -5.58 -12.00
CA ASP A 30 0.00 -6.67 -11.31
C ASP A 30 -0.41 -6.31 -9.88
N PHE A 31 0.32 -5.40 -9.23
CA PHE A 31 0.03 -4.92 -7.88
C PHE A 31 0.67 -3.56 -7.58
N VAL A 32 0.12 -2.86 -6.60
CA VAL A 32 0.79 -1.76 -5.90
C VAL A 32 1.17 -2.18 -4.49
N GLU A 33 2.30 -1.66 -4.04
CA GLU A 33 2.87 -1.95 -2.72
C GLU A 33 3.17 -0.67 -1.98
N MET A 34 2.91 -0.65 -0.66
CA MET A 34 3.23 0.49 0.20
C MET A 34 3.91 0.04 1.51
N SER A 35 4.92 0.81 1.92
CA SER A 35 5.50 0.70 3.26
C SER A 35 4.51 1.24 4.30
N ASP A 36 4.35 0.53 5.41
CA ASP A 36 3.53 0.98 6.52
C ASP A 36 4.40 1.68 7.57
N HIS A 37 4.36 3.00 7.57
CA HIS A 37 5.13 3.85 8.48
C HIS A 37 4.19 4.71 9.34
N TYR A 38 4.51 4.81 10.63
CA TYR A 38 3.77 5.65 11.58
C TYR A 38 4.32 7.09 11.61
N HIS A 39 5.64 7.24 11.50
CA HIS A 39 6.32 8.52 11.32
C HIS A 39 7.00 8.54 9.94
N PRO A 40 7.20 9.73 9.34
CA PRO A 40 8.02 9.85 8.14
C PRO A 40 9.43 9.30 8.38
N GLY A 41 10.01 8.63 7.37
CA GLY A 41 11.28 7.93 7.48
C GLY A 41 12.49 8.86 7.69
N VAL A 42 12.41 10.12 7.25
CA VAL A 42 13.36 11.22 7.50
C VAL A 42 12.60 12.54 7.69
N GLU A 43 13.15 13.51 8.42
CA GLU A 43 12.49 14.82 8.68
C GLU A 43 12.04 15.57 7.41
N ALA A 44 12.73 15.38 6.29
CA ALA A 44 12.38 16.00 5.01
C ALA A 44 11.13 15.39 4.33
N GLN A 45 10.64 14.24 4.81
CA GLN A 45 9.43 13.59 4.30
C GLN A 45 8.21 14.13 5.05
N GLY A 46 7.30 14.78 4.33
CA GLY A 46 6.16 15.51 4.91
C GLY A 46 4.91 14.65 5.15
N HIS A 47 4.95 13.35 4.84
CA HIS A 47 3.78 12.48 4.84
C HIS A 47 4.06 11.11 5.47
N SER A 48 3.09 10.61 6.23
CA SER A 48 3.06 9.25 6.78
C SER A 48 1.61 8.79 6.85
N ALA A 49 0.99 8.64 5.68
CA ALA A 49 -0.42 8.28 5.59
C ALA A 49 -0.63 6.87 6.16
N TYR A 50 -1.72 6.67 6.92
CA TYR A 50 -2.07 5.35 7.46
C TYR A 50 -2.38 4.39 6.31
N THR A 51 -1.47 3.44 6.10
CA THR A 51 -1.41 2.58 4.91
C THR A 51 -2.70 1.80 4.66
N TRP A 52 -3.32 1.26 5.70
CA TRP A 52 -4.56 0.48 5.56
C TRP A 52 -5.74 1.31 5.03
N ASN A 53 -5.91 2.54 5.50
CA ASN A 53 -6.97 3.43 4.97
C ASN A 53 -6.71 3.79 3.50
N LEU A 54 -5.44 3.94 3.12
CA LEU A 54 -5.09 4.23 1.73
C LEU A 54 -5.37 3.04 0.82
N LEU A 55 -5.04 1.82 1.26
CA LEU A 55 -5.36 0.60 0.51
C LEU A 55 -6.87 0.47 0.31
N SER A 56 -7.69 0.75 1.32
CA SER A 56 -9.15 0.79 1.16
C SER A 56 -9.60 1.86 0.17
N ALA A 57 -9.02 3.07 0.21
CA ALA A 57 -9.35 4.14 -0.73
C ALA A 57 -8.95 3.79 -2.17
N ILE A 58 -7.81 3.13 -2.36
CA ILE A 58 -7.35 2.65 -3.66
C ILE A 58 -8.28 1.55 -4.17
N ALA A 59 -8.66 0.58 -3.33
CA ALA A 59 -9.59 -0.49 -3.68
C ALA A 59 -10.92 0.04 -4.22
N MET A 60 -11.40 1.18 -3.71
CA MET A 60 -12.61 1.85 -4.22
C MET A 60 -12.44 2.53 -5.58
N LYS A 61 -11.21 2.64 -6.09
CA LYS A 61 -10.86 3.35 -7.34
C LYS A 61 -10.25 2.44 -8.41
N THR A 62 -9.99 1.18 -8.09
CA THR A 62 -9.36 0.19 -8.97
C THR A 62 -10.17 -1.11 -8.98
N GLU A 63 -10.02 -1.92 -10.02
CA GLU A 63 -10.85 -3.12 -10.21
C GLU A 63 -10.08 -4.44 -10.16
N ARG A 64 -8.79 -4.43 -10.51
CA ARG A 64 -8.00 -5.63 -10.80
C ARG A 64 -6.62 -5.63 -10.14
N ILE A 65 -6.02 -4.47 -9.90
CA ILE A 65 -4.67 -4.39 -9.37
C ILE A 65 -4.59 -4.96 -7.96
N GLY A 66 -3.57 -5.78 -7.70
CA GLY A 66 -3.30 -6.30 -6.36
C GLY A 66 -2.89 -5.21 -5.39
N LEU A 67 -3.30 -5.32 -4.13
CA LEU A 67 -2.99 -4.36 -3.07
C LEU A 67 -2.23 -5.07 -1.95
N VAL A 68 -0.98 -4.66 -1.69
CA VAL A 68 -0.13 -5.32 -0.68
C VAL A 68 0.65 -4.29 0.14
N THR A 69 1.08 -4.71 1.34
CA THR A 69 2.08 -3.97 2.12
C THR A 69 3.45 -4.62 1.93
N GLY A 70 4.51 -3.81 1.90
CA GLY A 70 5.90 -4.26 1.72
C GLY A 70 6.87 -3.33 2.47
N VAL A 71 6.79 -3.22 3.79
CA VAL A 71 6.19 -4.19 4.75
C VAL A 71 5.32 -3.50 5.81
N THR A 72 4.50 -4.29 6.50
CA THR A 72 3.89 -3.93 7.80
C THR A 72 4.61 -4.66 8.92
N CYS A 73 5.00 -3.95 9.99
CA CYS A 73 5.54 -4.56 11.20
C CYS A 73 4.39 -4.96 12.16
N PRO A 74 4.11 -6.26 12.38
CA PRO A 74 2.87 -6.69 13.03
C PRO A 74 2.97 -6.88 14.55
N THR A 75 4.13 -6.63 15.18
CA THR A 75 4.42 -7.13 16.54
C THR A 75 4.40 -6.08 17.66
N VAL A 76 4.28 -4.79 17.34
CA VAL A 76 4.39 -3.72 18.36
C VAL A 76 3.18 -2.79 18.38
N ARG A 77 2.82 -2.20 17.22
CA ARG A 77 1.77 -1.17 17.14
C ARG A 77 0.42 -1.68 16.65
N TYR A 78 0.37 -2.91 16.19
CA TYR A 78 -0.87 -3.58 15.79
C TYR A 78 -1.14 -4.71 16.76
N HIS A 79 -2.40 -4.88 17.15
CA HIS A 79 -2.79 -6.12 17.80
C HIS A 79 -2.59 -7.26 16.78
N PRO A 80 -2.08 -8.44 17.16
CA PRO A 80 -1.84 -9.54 16.21
C PRO A 80 -3.08 -9.97 15.43
N ALA A 81 -4.27 -9.80 16.00
CA ALA A 81 -5.53 -10.02 15.29
C ALA A 81 -5.84 -8.99 14.19
N ASP A 82 -5.27 -7.78 14.29
CA ASP A 82 -5.41 -6.72 13.27
C ASP A 82 -4.39 -6.89 12.15
N GLY A 83 -3.22 -7.47 12.48
CA GLY A 83 -2.10 -7.68 11.55
C GLY A 83 -2.23 -8.92 10.67
N ASP A 84 -3.27 -9.73 10.85
CA ASP A 84 -3.55 -10.88 9.98
C ASP A 84 -4.07 -10.38 8.62
N ALA A 85 -3.13 -10.02 7.74
CA ALA A 85 -3.36 -9.63 6.35
C ALA A 85 -3.87 -10.79 5.46
N GLY A 86 -4.53 -11.78 6.05
CA GLY A 86 -5.10 -12.97 5.43
C GLY A 86 -5.93 -12.71 4.16
N PRO A 87 -6.65 -11.57 4.01
CA PRO A 87 -7.35 -11.26 2.76
C PRO A 87 -6.45 -10.65 1.67
N PHE A 88 -5.43 -9.84 2.02
CA PHE A 88 -4.61 -9.09 1.05
C PHE A 88 -3.35 -9.85 0.60
N ALA A 89 -2.88 -10.83 1.38
CA ALA A 89 -1.74 -11.68 1.02
C ALA A 89 -2.06 -12.74 -0.05
N ARG A 90 -3.33 -12.87 -0.48
CA ARG A 90 -3.78 -13.96 -1.37
C ARG A 90 -3.39 -13.83 -2.85
N LEU A 91 -2.56 -12.84 -3.20
CA LEU A 91 -2.11 -12.61 -4.57
C LEU A 91 -0.73 -13.21 -4.89
N LEU A 92 0.04 -13.66 -3.89
CA LEU A 92 1.39 -14.19 -4.11
C LEU A 92 1.44 -15.73 -4.27
N SER A 93 0.29 -16.40 -4.33
CA SER A 93 0.19 -17.87 -4.33
C SER A 93 -0.45 -18.47 -5.60
N GLY A 94 -0.39 -17.78 -6.74
CA GLY A 94 -0.92 -18.24 -8.02
C GLY A 94 0.11 -18.14 -9.14
#